data_AF-A0A970Y7E3-F1
#
_entry.id   AF-A0A970Y7E3-F1
#
_cell.length_a   1.000
_cell.length_b   1.000
_cell.length_c   1.000
_cell.angle_alpha   90.00
_cell.angle_beta   90.00
_cell.angle_gamma   90.00
#
_symmetry.space_group_name_H-M   'P 1'
#
loop_
_entity.id
_entity.type
_entity.pdbx_description
1 polymer ?
#
loop_
_entity_poly.entity_id
_entity_poly.type
_entity_poly.pdbx_seq_one_letter_code
_entity_poly.pdbx_strand_id
1 'polypeptide(L)'
;MSELVQPLEWDQEEGGGWHVLVRCPECFRLSRLRLTAQQARKFRGTMEEAAHSLESTADMLDLQVFRETYIGFVQALRDGLVWPMDF
;
A
#
# COMPACT_ATOMS: atom_id res chain seq x y z
N MET A 1 -23.79 6.05 2.48
CA MET A 1 -22.81 6.62 3.43
C MET A 1 -21.55 5.78 3.28
N SER A 2 -20.41 6.36 2.94
CA SER A 2 -19.16 5.60 2.81
C SER A 2 -18.80 4.90 4.12
N GLU A 3 -18.50 3.60 4.04
CA GLU A 3 -18.04 2.77 5.15
C GLU A 3 -16.56 3.01 5.49
N LEU A 4 -15.88 3.85 4.70
CA LEU A 4 -14.47 4.10 4.83
C LEU A 4 -14.21 5.26 5.79
N VAL A 5 -13.31 5.05 6.73
CA VAL A 5 -12.80 6.06 7.65
C VAL A 5 -11.29 6.10 7.56
N GLN A 6 -10.72 7.30 7.56
CA GLN A 6 -9.28 7.53 7.52
C GLN A 6 -8.78 7.82 8.94
N PRO A 7 -7.96 6.96 9.55
CA PRO A 7 -7.33 7.26 10.84
C PRO A 7 -6.34 8.41 10.68
N LEU A 8 -6.30 9.31 11.66
CA LEU A 8 -5.37 10.44 11.72
C LEU A 8 -4.43 10.36 12.92
N GLU A 9 -4.99 10.14 14.11
CA GLU A 9 -4.24 10.14 15.38
C GLU A 9 -4.67 8.96 16.24
N TRP A 10 -3.72 8.43 17.01
CA TRP A 10 -3.90 7.28 17.89
C TRP A 10 -3.32 7.61 19.26
N ASP A 11 -4.19 7.72 20.26
CA ASP A 11 -3.81 7.96 21.65
C ASP A 11 -4.08 6.68 22.46
N GLN A 12 -3.08 6.23 23.22
CA GLN A 12 -3.27 5.07 24.09
C GLN A 12 -3.90 5.50 25.42
N GLU A 13 -4.93 4.79 25.86
CA GLU A 13 -5.57 5.04 27.15
C GLU A 13 -4.83 4.31 28.29
N GLU A 14 -4.86 4.93 29.48
CA GLU A 14 -4.50 4.30 30.75
C GLU A 14 -5.51 3.17 31.06
N GLY A 15 -5.19 1.96 30.62
CA GLY A 15 -6.11 0.82 30.62
C GLY A 15 -5.98 -0.07 29.37
N GLY A 16 -5.14 0.31 28.41
CA GLY A 16 -4.81 -0.50 27.24
C GLY A 16 -5.79 -0.36 26.07
N GLY A 17 -6.78 0.53 26.18
CA GLY A 17 -7.62 0.98 25.07
C GLY A 17 -6.88 1.98 24.17
N TRP A 18 -7.47 2.28 23.02
CA TRP A 18 -6.97 3.29 22.09
C TRP A 18 -8.09 4.25 21.71
N HIS A 19 -7.80 5.55 21.77
CA HIS A 19 -8.61 6.57 21.11
C HIS A 19 -8.06 6.82 19.72
N VAL A 20 -8.90 6.71 18.72
CA VAL A 20 -8.51 6.94 17.32
C VAL A 20 -9.32 8.11 16.78
N LEU A 21 -8.63 9.17 16.39
CA LEU A 21 -9.22 10.23 15.59
C LEU A 21 -9.36 9.72 14.16
N VAL A 22 -10.57 9.70 13.64
CA VAL A 22 -10.86 9.31 12.27
C VAL A 22 -11.53 10.43 11.50
N ARG A 23 -11.25 10.48 10.20
CA ARG A 23 -11.83 11.41 9.25
C ARG A 23 -12.65 10.66 8.22
N CYS A 24 -13.87 11.09 7.96
CA CYS A 24 -14.61 10.62 6.80
C CYS A 24 -13.98 11.22 5.52
N PRO A 25 -13.56 10.40 4.54
CA PRO A 25 -12.91 10.90 3.33
C PRO A 25 -13.86 11.70 2.42
N GLU A 26 -15.17 11.49 2.51
CA GLU A 26 -16.14 12.19 1.64
C GLU A 26 -16.57 13.54 2.20
N CYS A 27 -16.86 13.60 3.51
CA CYS A 27 -17.41 14.81 4.14
C CYS A 27 -16.42 15.53 5.05
N PHE A 28 -15.18 15.02 5.16
CA PHE A 28 -14.10 15.56 5.99
C PHE A 28 -14.41 15.71 7.49
N ARG A 29 -15.53 15.15 7.95
CA ARG A 29 -15.90 15.17 9.37
C ARG A 29 -14.93 14.34 10.19
N LEU A 30 -14.60 14.87 11.36
CA LEU A 30 -13.77 14.22 12.36
C LEU A 30 -14.65 13.57 13.43
N SER A 31 -14.27 12.36 13.82
CA SER A 31 -14.90 11.60 14.90
C SER A 31 -13.82 10.92 15.72
N ARG A 32 -14.06 10.73 17.02
CA ARG A 32 -13.16 9.97 17.89
C ARG A 32 -13.80 8.62 18.20
N LEU A 33 -13.09 7.55 17.88
CA LEU A 33 -13.49 6.18 18.18
C LEU A 33 -12.70 5.67 19.38
N ARG A 34 -13.32 4.80 20.17
CA ARG A 34 -12.63 4.05 21.22
C ARG A 34 -12.51 2.61 20.79
N LEU A 35 -11.28 2.12 20.69
CA LEU A 35 -10.97 0.74 20.34
C LEU A 35 -10.44 0.01 21.56
N THR A 36 -10.87 -1.23 21.75
CA THR A 36 -10.25 -2.12 22.72
C THR A 36 -8.85 -2.56 22.24
N ALA A 37 -8.02 -3.06 23.17
CA ALA A 37 -6.71 -3.63 22.84
C ALA A 37 -6.79 -4.75 21.78
N GLN A 38 -7.88 -5.50 21.74
CA GLN A 38 -8.08 -6.55 20.75
C GLN A 38 -8.43 -5.97 19.37
N GLN A 39 -9.29 -4.96 19.33
CA GLN A 39 -9.66 -4.28 18.08
C GLN A 39 -8.47 -3.55 17.46
N ALA A 40 -7.67 -2.85 18.27
CA ALA A 40 -6.46 -2.18 17.81
C ALA A 40 -5.42 -3.16 17.25
N ARG A 41 -5.25 -4.33 17.88
CA ARG A 41 -4.38 -5.41 17.36
C ARG A 41 -4.87 -5.97 16.04
N LYS A 42 -6.18 -6.24 15.92
CA LYS A 42 -6.77 -6.70 14.66
C LYS A 42 -6.56 -5.68 13.54
N PHE A 43 -6.81 -4.40 13.82
CA PHE A 43 -6.60 -3.32 12.86
C PHE A 43 -5.15 -3.28 12.36
N ARG A 44 -4.17 -3.37 13.28
CA ARG A 44 -2.75 -3.41 12.94
C ARG A 44 -2.41 -4.59 12.03
N GLY A 45 -2.84 -5.79 12.39
CA GLY A 45 -2.58 -6.98 11.57
C GLY A 45 -3.13 -6.84 10.15
N THR A 46 -4.36 -6.36 10.00
CA THR A 46 -4.96 -6.11 8.67
C THR A 46 -4.20 -5.06 7.87
N MET A 47 -3.68 -3.99 8.52
CA MET A 47 -2.86 -2.98 7.84
C MET A 47 -1.51 -3.54 7.39
N GLU A 48 -0.85 -4.36 8.21
CA GLU A 48 0.42 -5.01 7.87
C GLU A 48 0.25 -6.00 6.71
N GLU A 49 -0.81 -6.80 6.72
CA GLU A 49 -1.17 -7.71 5.62
C GLU A 49 -1.44 -6.95 4.32
N ALA A 50 -2.21 -5.85 4.39
CA ALA A 50 -2.49 -5.01 3.23
C ALA A 50 -1.21 -4.35 2.68
N ALA A 51 -0.33 -3.87 3.55
CA ALA A 51 0.97 -3.32 3.16
C ALA A 51 1.85 -4.35 2.45
N HIS A 52 1.97 -5.56 3.01
CA HIS A 52 2.70 -6.66 2.36
C HIS A 52 2.10 -7.03 1.01
N SER A 53 0.76 -7.07 0.90
CA SER A 53 0.11 -7.35 -0.37
C SER A 53 0.39 -6.27 -1.41
N LEU A 54 0.44 -4.99 -1.00
CA LEU A 54 0.77 -3.88 -1.88
C LEU A 54 2.23 -3.94 -2.34
N GLU A 55 3.17 -4.20 -1.43
CA GLU A 55 4.59 -4.39 -1.74
C GLU A 55 4.79 -5.53 -2.74
N SER A 56 4.20 -6.70 -2.49
CA SER A 56 4.29 -7.84 -3.40
C SER A 56 3.68 -7.56 -4.78
N THR A 57 2.62 -6.75 -4.83
CA THR A 57 2.01 -6.35 -6.10
C THR A 57 2.91 -5.35 -6.85
N ALA A 58 3.54 -4.42 -6.14
CA ALA A 58 4.51 -3.48 -6.73
C ALA A 58 5.72 -4.23 -7.31
N ASP A 59 6.29 -5.18 -6.57
CA ASP A 59 7.40 -6.02 -7.06
C ASP A 59 7.02 -6.81 -8.32
N MET A 60 5.78 -7.33 -8.37
CA MET A 60 5.28 -8.02 -9.55
C MET A 60 5.19 -7.10 -10.76
N LEU A 61 4.70 -5.87 -10.57
CA LEU A 61 4.60 -4.87 -11.63
C LEU A 61 6.00 -4.47 -12.12
N ASP A 62 6.96 -4.25 -11.22
CA ASP A 62 8.34 -3.94 -11.60
C ASP A 62 8.99 -5.07 -12.39
N LEU A 63 8.78 -6.32 -11.98
CA LEU A 63 9.23 -7.49 -12.74
C LEU A 63 8.57 -7.59 -14.12
N GLN A 64 7.28 -7.22 -14.22
CA GLN A 64 6.58 -7.21 -15.50
C GLN A 64 7.14 -6.13 -16.42
N VAL A 65 7.32 -4.91 -15.93
CA VAL A 65 7.92 -3.79 -16.68
C VAL A 65 9.34 -4.15 -17.14
N PHE A 66 10.13 -4.78 -16.27
CA PHE A 66 11.46 -5.26 -16.63
C PHE A 66 11.40 -6.32 -17.75
N ARG A 67 10.48 -7.28 -17.67
CA ARG A 67 10.31 -8.31 -18.71
C ARG A 67 9.91 -7.70 -20.06
N GLU A 68 8.97 -6.76 -20.06
CA GLU A 68 8.53 -6.07 -21.28
C GLU A 68 9.69 -5.28 -21.91
N THR A 69 10.46 -4.56 -21.09
CA THR A 69 11.65 -3.81 -21.52
C THR A 69 12.72 -4.75 -22.09
N TYR A 70 12.99 -5.87 -21.42
CA TYR A 70 13.96 -6.87 -21.86
C TYR A 70 13.56 -7.52 -23.19
N ILE A 71 12.27 -7.89 -23.36
CA ILE A 71 11.76 -8.43 -24.62
C ILE A 71 11.96 -7.42 -25.75
N GLY A 72 11.58 -6.16 -25.53
CA GLY A 72 11.78 -5.08 -26.51
C GLY A 72 13.26 -4.90 -26.89
N PHE A 73 14.15 -4.95 -25.90
CA PHE A 73 15.59 -4.86 -26.11
C PHE A 73 16.13 -6.04 -26.95
N VAL A 74 15.75 -7.28 -26.61
CA VAL A 74 16.13 -8.48 -27.37
C VAL A 74 15.59 -8.42 -28.80
N GLN A 75 14.37 -7.90 -28.98
CA GLN A 75 13.78 -7.70 -30.31
C GLN A 75 14.61 -6.71 -31.13
N ALA A 76 14.98 -5.57 -30.53
CA ALA A 76 15.80 -4.55 -31.20
C ALA A 76 17.19 -5.07 -31.59
N LEU A 77 17.82 -5.91 -30.76
CA LEU A 77 19.07 -6.60 -31.12
C LEU A 77 18.88 -7.55 -32.31
N ARG A 78 17.78 -8.31 -32.34
CA ARG A 78 17.47 -9.25 -33.45
C ARG A 78 17.18 -8.53 -34.75
N ASP A 79 16.50 -7.39 -34.67
CA ASP A 79 16.14 -6.57 -35.82
C ASP A 79 17.31 -5.69 -36.32
N GLY A 80 18.48 -5.77 -35.67
CA GLY A 80 19.67 -5.00 -36.03
C GLY A 80 19.55 -3.49 -35.76
N LEU A 81 18.56 -3.10 -34.96
CA LEU A 81 18.28 -1.71 -34.58
C LEU A 81 19.21 -1.21 -33.46
N VAL A 82 19.87 -2.13 -32.78
CA VAL A 82 20.87 -1.88 -31.72
C VAL A 82 22.01 -2.88 -31.91
N TRP A 83 23.25 -2.41 -31.83
CA TRP A 83 24.45 -3.23 -31.96
C TRP A 83 25.12 -3.42 -30.58
N PRO A 84 25.81 -4.55 -30.35
CA PRO A 84 26.52 -4.80 -29.09
C PRO A 84 27.56 -3.74 -28.71
N MET A 85 27.99 -2.90 -29.66
CA MET A 85 28.95 -1.80 -29.47
C MET A 85 28.29 -0.46 -29.09
N ASP A 86 26.95 -0.40 -29.03
CA ASP A 86 26.19 0.81 -28.70
C ASP A 86 26.07 1.04 -27.17
N PHE A 87 26.73 0.20 -26.35
CA PHE A 87 26.77 0.25 -24.88
C PHE A 87 28.20 0.29 -24.34
#